data_AF-A0A9E5WN80-F1
#
_entry.id   AF-A0A9E5WN80-F1
#
_cell.length_a   1.000
_cell.length_b   1.000
_cell.length_c   1.000
_cell.angle_alpha   90.00
_cell.angle_beta   90.00
_cell.angle_gamma   90.00
#
_symmetry.space_group_name_H-M   'P 1'
#
loop_
_entity.id
_entity.type
_entity.pdbx_description
1 polymer ?
#
loop_
_entity_poly.entity_id
_entity_poly.type
_entity_poly.pdbx_seq_one_letter_code
_entity_poly.pdbx_strand_id
1 'polypeptide(L)'
;KIGFRPIWQPDDHVSFFTAAEGWGLFRQQRDGHRMTYEIELRYGRLRVTELVFRLPDGVRAKKVHSKVAGRVGFKDGDLHFLLTEPVTLSESETLAVEVQTAEG
;
A
#
# COMPACT_ATOMS: atom_id res chain seq x y z
N LYS A 1 11.07 -3.29 2.05
CA LYS A 1 9.68 -3.79 2.26
C LYS A 1 9.00 -2.92 3.30
N ILE A 2 7.75 -2.56 3.07
CA ILE A 2 6.89 -1.89 4.06
C ILE A 2 5.48 -2.47 3.93
N GLY A 3 4.77 -2.62 5.05
CA GLY A 3 3.46 -3.26 5.02
C GLY A 3 2.56 -2.82 6.15
N PHE A 4 1.27 -2.78 5.86
CA PHE A 4 0.24 -2.25 6.75
C PHE A 4 -0.98 -3.17 6.79
N ARG A 5 -1.46 -3.43 8.01
CA ARG A 5 -2.63 -4.28 8.29
C ARG A 5 -3.51 -3.62 9.37
N PRO A 6 -4.09 -2.45 9.10
CA PRO A 6 -4.87 -1.73 10.11
C PRO A 6 -6.10 -2.54 10.52
N ILE A 7 -6.30 -2.68 11.82
CA ILE A 7 -7.52 -3.26 12.42
C ILE A 7 -8.51 -2.13 12.77
N TRP A 8 -8.00 -0.99 13.21
CA TRP A 8 -8.80 0.19 13.53
C TRP A 8 -9.15 0.97 12.27
N GLN A 9 -10.45 1.26 12.08
CA GLN A 9 -11.01 2.01 10.95
C GLN A 9 -10.46 1.55 9.59
N PRO A 10 -10.58 0.26 9.23
CA PRO A 10 -9.91 -0.27 8.04
C PRO A 10 -10.46 0.30 6.73
N ASP A 11 -11.64 0.92 6.72
CA ASP A 11 -12.21 1.51 5.50
C ASP A 11 -11.73 2.95 5.24
N ASP A 12 -11.29 3.66 6.29
CA ASP A 12 -10.72 5.02 6.24
C ASP A 12 -9.65 5.12 7.33
N HIS A 13 -8.45 4.61 7.03
CA HIS A 13 -7.36 4.53 7.99
C HIS A 13 -6.25 5.52 7.65
N VAL A 14 -5.75 6.21 8.67
CA VAL A 14 -4.49 6.96 8.63
C VAL A 14 -3.65 6.62 9.83
N SER A 15 -2.37 6.30 9.61
CA SER A 15 -1.39 6.11 10.67
C SER A 15 -0.04 6.69 10.31
N PHE A 16 0.72 7.09 11.34
CA PHE A 16 2.11 7.45 11.16
C PHE A 16 2.98 6.19 11.09
N PHE A 17 4.11 6.28 10.39
CA PHE A 17 5.15 5.27 10.42
C PHE A 17 6.53 5.92 10.50
N THR A 18 7.50 5.19 11.03
CA THR A 18 8.91 5.55 11.00
C THR A 18 9.69 4.54 10.16
N ALA A 19 10.80 5.01 9.59
CA ALA A 19 11.79 4.22 8.86
C ALA A 19 13.19 4.64 9.33
N ALA A 20 14.22 3.90 8.89
CA ALA A 20 15.60 4.18 9.32
C ALA A 20 16.06 5.61 9.02
N GLU A 21 15.64 6.18 7.89
CA GLU A 21 16.07 7.49 7.40
C GLU A 21 14.91 8.48 7.24
N GLY A 22 13.76 8.25 7.88
CA GLY A 22 12.61 9.13 7.66
C GLY A 22 11.34 8.70 8.39
N TRP A 23 10.28 9.46 8.19
CA TRP A 23 8.96 9.16 8.70
C TRP A 23 7.88 9.67 7.75
N GLY A 24 6.68 9.13 7.89
CA GLY A 24 5.61 9.41 6.96
C GLY A 24 4.24 9.00 7.46
N LEU A 25 3.29 9.03 6.53
CA LEU A 25 1.90 8.64 6.75
C LEU A 25 1.53 7.51 5.81
N PHE A 26 0.88 6.49 6.37
CA PHE A 26 0.13 5.51 5.60
C PHE A 26 -1.33 5.93 5.59
N ARG A 27 -1.95 5.92 4.40
CA ARG A 27 -3.39 6.11 4.24
C ARG A 27 -3.99 4.94 3.50
N GLN A 28 -5.17 4.53 3.93
CA GLN A 28 -5.96 3.49 3.29
C GLN A 28 -7.39 3.98 3.18
N GLN A 29 -7.98 3.84 1.99
CA GLN A 29 -9.42 3.99 1.79
C GLN A 29 -9.97 2.72 1.15
N ARG A 30 -11.14 2.27 1.57
CA ARG A 30 -11.88 1.17 0.95
C ARG A 30 -13.31 1.64 0.68
N ASP A 31 -13.65 1.71 -0.60
CA ASP A 31 -14.96 2.17 -1.07
C ASP A 31 -15.50 1.16 -2.08
N GLY A 32 -16.42 0.30 -1.62
CA GLY A 32 -17.01 -0.78 -2.41
C GLY A 32 -15.96 -1.69 -3.05
N HIS A 33 -15.85 -1.64 -4.37
CA HIS A 33 -14.93 -2.46 -5.17
C HIS A 33 -13.57 -1.80 -5.43
N ARG A 34 -13.27 -0.69 -4.76
CA ARG A 34 -12.05 0.08 -4.96
C ARG A 34 -11.36 0.33 -3.62
N MET A 35 -10.06 0.06 -3.58
CA MET A 35 -9.23 0.30 -2.40
C MET A 35 -8.00 1.09 -2.81
N THR A 36 -7.67 2.13 -2.06
CA THR A 36 -6.45 2.92 -2.28
C THR A 36 -5.54 2.79 -1.07
N TYR A 37 -4.24 2.66 -1.34
CA TYR A 37 -3.19 2.57 -0.35
C TYR A 37 -2.11 3.57 -0.72
N GLU A 38 -1.76 4.46 0.21
CA GLU A 38 -0.79 5.52 0.00
C GLU A 38 0.28 5.48 1.08
N ILE A 39 1.54 5.57 0.64
CA ILE A 39 2.69 5.78 1.51
C ILE A 39 3.27 7.13 1.15
N GLU A 40 3.04 8.10 2.01
CA GLU A 40 3.59 9.44 1.89
C GLU A 40 4.80 9.56 2.79
N LEU A 41 5.94 9.96 2.23
CA LEU A 41 7.13 10.27 3.03
C LEU A 41 7.13 11.76 3.38
N ARG A 42 7.05 12.08 4.67
CA ARG A 42 6.96 13.46 5.15
C ARG A 42 8.33 14.08 5.44
N TYR A 43 9.31 13.25 5.78
CA TYR A 43 10.68 13.68 6.03
C TYR A 43 11.67 12.55 5.72
N GLY A 44 12.84 12.92 5.19
CA GLY A 44 13.95 12.02 4.95
C GLY A 44 13.83 11.17 3.69
N ARG A 45 14.23 9.89 3.77
CA ARG A 45 14.33 8.98 2.61
C ARG A 45 13.76 7.59 2.91
N LEU A 46 13.08 7.00 1.93
CA LEU A 46 12.56 5.63 2.03
C LEU A 46 12.78 4.84 0.75
N ARG A 47 13.59 3.77 0.82
CA ARG A 47 13.71 2.80 -0.27
C ARG A 47 12.66 1.69 -0.11
N VAL A 48 11.76 1.61 -1.07
CA VAL A 48 10.70 0.60 -1.14
C VAL A 48 11.05 -0.43 -2.21
N THR A 49 10.94 -1.71 -1.85
CA THR A 49 11.10 -2.84 -2.76
C THR A 49 9.82 -3.65 -2.91
N GLU A 50 8.96 -3.60 -1.89
CA GLU A 50 7.74 -4.39 -1.78
C GLU A 50 6.79 -3.64 -0.86
N LEU A 51 5.53 -3.59 -1.28
CA LEU A 51 4.39 -3.11 -0.51
C LEU A 51 3.52 -4.31 -0.11
N VAL A 52 3.04 -4.34 1.13
CA VAL A 52 2.15 -5.39 1.61
C VAL A 52 0.91 -4.79 2.26
N PHE A 53 -0.27 -5.18 1.78
CA PHE A 53 -1.54 -4.69 2.27
C PHE A 53 -2.48 -5.85 2.60
N ARG A 54 -3.18 -5.76 3.74
CA ARG A 54 -4.27 -6.69 4.02
C ARG A 54 -5.50 -6.35 3.16
N LEU A 55 -6.00 -7.32 2.42
CA LEU A 55 -7.32 -7.23 1.80
C LEU A 55 -8.40 -7.67 2.83
N PRO A 56 -9.65 -7.23 2.70
CA PRO A 56 -10.75 -7.79 3.47
C PRO A 56 -10.91 -9.30 3.22
N ASP A 57 -11.42 -10.02 4.22
CA ASP A 57 -11.66 -11.46 4.11
C ASP A 57 -12.64 -11.77 2.97
N GLY A 58 -12.34 -12.82 2.21
CA GLY A 58 -13.15 -13.23 1.05
C GLY A 58 -12.98 -12.35 -0.20
N VAL A 59 -12.31 -11.20 -0.11
CA VAL A 59 -12.12 -10.29 -1.23
C VAL A 59 -10.88 -10.66 -2.05
N ARG A 60 -11.05 -10.75 -3.37
CA ARG A 60 -9.96 -10.98 -4.33
C ARG A 60 -9.74 -9.73 -5.17
N ALA A 61 -8.49 -9.32 -5.31
CA ALA A 61 -8.12 -8.27 -6.25
C ALA A 61 -8.29 -8.77 -7.69
N LYS A 62 -8.99 -7.98 -8.50
CA LYS A 62 -9.20 -8.19 -9.93
C LYS A 62 -8.17 -7.42 -10.75
N LYS A 63 -7.86 -6.20 -10.32
CA LYS A 63 -6.94 -5.29 -11.00
C LYS A 63 -6.13 -4.50 -9.99
N VAL A 64 -4.87 -4.27 -10.28
CA VAL A 64 -3.99 -3.44 -9.47
C VAL A 64 -3.40 -2.36 -10.35
N HIS A 65 -3.55 -1.11 -9.94
CA HIS A 65 -3.07 0.07 -10.63
C HIS A 65 -2.03 0.77 -9.76
N SER A 66 -0.89 1.12 -10.36
CA SER A 66 0.13 1.95 -9.74
C SER A 66 0.90 2.71 -10.83
N LYS A 67 1.51 3.83 -10.46
CA LYS A 67 2.40 4.58 -11.35
C LYS A 67 3.74 3.89 -11.56
N VAL A 68 4.08 2.92 -10.72
CA VAL A 68 5.33 2.16 -10.79
C VAL A 68 5.05 0.71 -11.17
N ALA A 69 5.97 0.10 -11.91
CA ALA A 69 5.84 -1.27 -12.33
C ALA A 69 6.07 -2.23 -11.15
N GLY A 70 5.22 -3.24 -11.05
CA GLY A 70 5.35 -4.29 -10.04
C GLY A 70 4.55 -5.54 -10.40
N ARG A 71 4.82 -6.60 -9.64
CA ARG A 71 4.14 -7.89 -9.72
C ARG A 71 3.30 -8.10 -8.48
N VAL A 72 2.09 -8.61 -8.67
CA VAL A 72 1.15 -8.89 -7.59
C VAL A 72 1.24 -10.36 -7.21
N GLY A 73 1.37 -10.64 -5.92
CA GLY A 73 1.21 -11.96 -5.33
C GLY A 73 0.23 -11.91 -4.16
N PHE A 74 -0.33 -13.07 -3.80
CA PHE A 74 -1.20 -13.20 -2.63
C PHE A 74 -0.63 -14.25 -1.70
N LYS A 75 -0.50 -13.90 -0.43
CA LYS A 75 0.00 -14.80 0.61
C LYS A 75 -0.65 -14.44 1.94
N ASP A 76 -1.15 -15.44 2.65
CA ASP A 76 -1.70 -15.31 4.01
C ASP A 76 -2.77 -14.20 4.15
N GLY A 77 -3.61 -14.03 3.12
CA GLY A 77 -4.68 -13.00 3.08
C GLY A 77 -4.19 -11.59 2.69
N ASP A 78 -2.90 -11.43 2.41
CA ASP A 78 -2.32 -10.15 2.04
C ASP A 78 -2.00 -10.08 0.55
N LEU A 79 -2.15 -8.89 -0.01
CA LEU A 79 -1.62 -8.51 -1.31
C LEU A 79 -0.16 -8.09 -1.14
N HIS A 80 0.71 -8.74 -1.89
CA HIS A 80 2.12 -8.42 -2.01
C HIS A 80 2.37 -7.77 -3.37
N PHE A 81 2.72 -6.49 -3.38
CA PHE A 81 3.11 -5.78 -4.60
C PHE A 81 4.62 -5.61 -4.62
N LEU A 82 5.30 -6.52 -5.33
CA LEU A 82 6.74 -6.52 -5.51
C LEU A 82 7.10 -5.56 -6.63
N LEU A 83 7.85 -4.51 -6.33
CA LEU A 83 8.28 -3.55 -7.35
C LEU A 83 9.31 -4.20 -8.27
N THR A 84 9.17 -4.00 -9.58
CA THR A 84 10.12 -4.54 -10.57
C THR A 84 11.50 -3.92 -10.38
N GLU A 85 11.53 -2.63 -10.04
CA GLU A 85 12.71 -1.91 -9.60
C GLU A 85 12.40 -1.21 -8.28
N PRO A 86 13.36 -1.15 -7.34
CA PRO A 86 13.13 -0.44 -6.09
C PRO A 86 12.88 1.05 -6.32
N VAL A 87 11.85 1.57 -5.66
CA VAL A 87 11.50 3.00 -5.69
C VAL A 87 12.10 3.66 -4.46
N THR A 88 12.68 4.85 -4.63
CA THR A 88 13.11 5.68 -3.50
C THR A 88 12.18 6.87 -3.42
N LEU A 89 11.48 6.99 -2.28
CA LEU A 89 10.73 8.19 -1.93
C LEU A 89 11.63 9.17 -1.20
N SER A 90 11.44 10.44 -1.51
CA SER A 90 11.98 11.63 -0.88
C SER A 90 10.83 12.44 -0.26
N GLU A 91 11.15 13.54 0.41
CA GLU A 91 10.16 14.35 1.12
C GLU A 91 9.01 14.80 0.21
N SER A 92 7.79 14.73 0.74
CA SER A 92 6.53 15.04 0.05
C SER A 92 6.16 14.10 -1.09
N GLU A 93 6.97 13.08 -1.40
CA GLU A 93 6.61 12.08 -2.39
C GLU A 93 5.66 11.03 -1.82
N THR A 94 4.74 10.57 -2.66
CA THR A 94 3.75 9.55 -2.31
C THR A 94 3.81 8.40 -3.30
N LEU A 95 3.89 7.17 -2.77
CA LEU A 95 3.67 5.96 -3.53
C LEU A 95 2.24 5.46 -3.31
N ALA A 96 1.45 5.39 -4.39
CA ALA A 96 0.07 4.95 -4.35
C ALA A 96 -0.13 3.62 -5.10
N VAL A 97 -0.97 2.77 -4.54
CA VAL A 97 -1.49 1.55 -5.17
C VAL A 97 -3.01 1.57 -5.04
N GLU A 98 -3.70 1.42 -6.17
CA GLU A 98 -5.14 1.20 -6.20
C GLU A 98 -5.42 -0.26 -6.55
N VAL A 99 -6.36 -0.85 -5.83
CA VAL A 99 -6.82 -2.22 -6.04
C VAL A 99 -8.30 -2.18 -6.36
N GLN A 100 -8.65 -2.69 -7.53
CA GLN A 100 -10.04 -2.98 -7.90
C GLN A 100 -10.31 -4.44 -7.58
N THR A 101 -11.42 -4.71 -6.89
CA THR A 101 -11.83 -6.05 -6.47
C THR A 101 -12.95 -6.57 -7.37
N ALA A 102 -13.18 -7.88 -7.37
CA ALA A 102 -14.34 -8.44 -8.05
C ALA A 102 -15.63 -7.98 -7.34
N GLU A 103 -16.73 -7.88 -8.10
CA GLU A 103 -18.07 -7.80 -7.51
C GLU A 103 -18.31 -9.09 -6.71
N GLY A 104 -18.88 -8.93 -5.50
CA GLY A 104 -19.18 -10.04 -4.59
C GLY A 104 -20.42 -10.82 -5.01
#